data_AF-A0A8T4JC98-F1
#
_entry.id   AF-A0A8T4JC98-F1
#
_cell.length_a   1.000
_cell.length_b   1.000
_cell.length_c   1.000
_cell.angle_alpha   90.00
_cell.angle_beta   90.00
_cell.angle_gamma   90.00
#
_symmetry.space_group_name_H-M   'P 1'
#
loop_
_entity.id
_entity.type
_entity.pdbx_description
1 polymer ?
#
loop_
_entity_poly.entity_id
_entity_poly.type
_entity_poly.pdbx_seq_one_letter_code
_entity_poly.pdbx_strand_id
1 'polypeptide(L)'
;VSNIGNERINVSAYAYGLFPQDGLAMNCTQNNISIGSERFALTPSVAFAAKTPLTTALSPLNLLIDEQTTPGPAPDNKTYWQLEAPVVEQPQGNCTGILVFQAEAE
;
A
#
# COMPACT_ATOMS: atom_id res chain seq x y z
N VAL A 1 -8.60 -7.31 1.36
CA VAL A 1 -9.44 -7.38 0.15
C VAL A 1 -9.95 -8.82 0.07
N SER A 2 -11.24 -9.04 -0.19
CA SER A 2 -11.83 -10.38 -0.28
C SER A 2 -12.54 -10.51 -1.63
N ASN A 3 -12.33 -11.64 -2.32
CA ASN A 3 -13.00 -11.92 -3.59
C ASN A 3 -14.21 -12.82 -3.37
N ILE A 4 -15.41 -12.25 -3.53
CA ILE A 4 -16.69 -12.97 -3.51
C ILE A 4 -17.28 -13.13 -4.93
N GLY A 5 -16.55 -12.66 -5.95
CA GLY A 5 -16.94 -12.73 -7.35
C GLY A 5 -16.47 -14.02 -8.02
N ASN A 6 -16.79 -14.12 -9.30
CA ASN A 6 -16.49 -15.25 -10.19
C ASN A 6 -15.34 -14.94 -11.17
N GLU A 7 -14.53 -13.94 -10.86
CA GLU A 7 -13.35 -13.56 -11.65
C GLU A 7 -12.17 -13.39 -10.70
N ARG A 8 -10.98 -13.75 -11.17
CA ARG A 8 -9.74 -13.47 -10.42
C ARG A 8 -9.55 -11.95 -10.34
N ILE A 9 -9.08 -11.49 -9.19
CA ILE A 9 -8.74 -10.07 -9.01
C ILE A 9 -7.26 -9.90 -8.71
N ASN A 10 -6.68 -8.85 -9.29
CA ASN A 10 -5.39 -8.30 -8.87
C ASN A 10 -5.65 -7.09 -7.96
N VAL A 11 -4.77 -6.88 -6.98
CA VAL A 11 -4.84 -5.71 -6.12
C VAL A 11 -3.73 -4.75 -6.50
N SER A 12 -4.11 -3.50 -6.74
CA SER A 12 -3.22 -2.38 -6.94
C SER A 12 -3.32 -1.43 -5.75
N ALA A 13 -2.26 -0.68 -5.46
CA ALA A 13 -2.28 0.33 -4.40
C ALA A 13 -1.54 1.61 -4.79
N TYR A 14 -1.94 2.70 -4.16
CA TYR A 14 -1.23 3.97 -4.17
C TYR A 14 -1.51 4.71 -2.85
N ALA A 15 -0.69 5.70 -2.52
CA ALA A 15 -0.91 6.54 -1.35
C ALA A 15 -0.71 8.02 -1.64
N TYR A 16 -1.24 8.84 -0.74
CA TYR A 16 -1.10 10.29 -0.73
C TYR A 16 -1.29 10.85 0.69
N GLY A 17 -0.77 12.04 0.96
CA GLY A 17 -0.87 12.68 2.27
C GLY A 17 -2.20 13.42 2.49
N LEU A 18 -2.54 14.32 1.58
CA LEU A 18 -3.69 15.23 1.65
C LEU A 18 -4.59 15.11 0.42
N PHE A 19 -4.00 15.14 -0.78
CA PHE A 19 -4.73 14.98 -2.04
C PHE A 19 -3.97 14.05 -2.98
N PRO A 20 -4.67 13.29 -3.86
CA PRO A 20 -4.00 12.41 -4.81
C PRO A 20 -2.92 13.15 -5.60
N GLN A 21 -1.77 12.50 -5.77
CA GLN A 21 -0.60 13.04 -6.50
C GLN A 21 0.17 14.17 -5.80
N ASP A 22 -0.03 14.39 -4.50
CA ASP A 22 0.77 15.37 -3.72
C ASP A 22 2.24 14.97 -3.50
N GLY A 23 2.61 13.73 -3.80
CA GLY A 23 3.98 13.22 -3.62
C GLY A 23 4.32 12.91 -2.16
N LEU A 24 3.33 12.86 -1.27
CA LEU A 24 3.51 12.65 0.16
C LEU A 24 2.99 11.27 0.57
N ALA A 25 3.72 10.60 1.46
CA ALA A 25 3.18 9.48 2.22
C ALA A 25 2.34 9.99 3.40
N MET A 26 2.83 11.04 4.07
CA MET A 26 2.16 11.64 5.22
C MET A 26 2.25 13.17 5.17
N ASN A 27 1.12 13.83 5.40
CA ASN A 27 1.04 15.25 5.67
C ASN A 27 1.12 15.47 7.19
N CYS A 28 2.18 16.14 7.65
CA CYS A 28 2.48 16.33 9.06
C CYS A 28 2.29 17.80 9.46
N THR A 29 2.16 18.05 10.77
CA THR A 29 2.07 19.44 11.29
C THR A 29 3.34 20.24 11.00
N GLN A 30 4.51 19.59 11.06
CA GLN A 30 5.78 20.14 10.62
C GLN A 30 6.54 19.08 9.80
N ASN A 31 7.01 19.47 8.62
CA ASN A 31 7.74 18.63 7.65
C ASN A 31 7.02 17.34 7.24
N ASN A 32 6.62 17.26 5.98
CA ASN A 32 5.90 16.11 5.45
C ASN A 32 6.84 14.95 5.17
N ILE A 33 6.28 13.74 5.09
CA ILE A 33 7.03 12.55 4.70
C ILE A 33 6.75 12.28 3.23
N SER A 34 7.81 12.18 2.41
CA SER A 34 7.66 11.91 0.98
C SER A 34 7.11 10.49 0.70
N ILE A 35 6.43 10.33 -0.43
CA ILE A 35 5.89 9.02 -0.87
C ILE A 35 6.98 7.95 -1.00
N GLY A 36 8.24 8.34 -1.28
CA GLY A 36 9.37 7.42 -1.41
C GLY A 36 9.74 6.70 -0.10
N SER A 37 9.23 7.19 1.03
CA SER A 37 9.43 6.60 2.35
C SER A 37 8.38 5.55 2.71
N GLU A 38 7.41 5.28 1.83
CA GLU A 38 6.40 4.24 2.00
C GLU A 38 6.68 3.05 1.07
N ARG A 39 6.73 1.83 1.61
CA ARG A 39 7.08 0.62 0.85
C ARG A 39 6.29 -0.62 1.27
N PHE A 40 6.11 -1.55 0.34
CA PHE A 40 5.44 -2.82 0.57
C PHE A 40 6.25 -4.06 0.17
N ALA A 41 5.87 -5.20 0.72
CA ALA A 41 6.30 -6.52 0.26
C ALA A 41 5.17 -7.54 0.40
N LEU A 42 5.19 -8.59 -0.42
CA LEU A 42 4.26 -9.73 -0.30
C LEU A 42 4.79 -10.81 0.66
N THR A 43 6.05 -10.71 1.07
CA THR A 43 6.68 -11.63 2.01
C THR A 43 7.00 -10.92 3.33
N PRO A 44 6.87 -11.62 4.47
CA PRO A 44 7.22 -11.06 5.77
C PRO A 44 8.74 -10.85 5.89
N SER A 45 9.14 -9.99 6.82
CA SER A 45 10.54 -9.79 7.21
C SER A 45 11.50 -9.32 6.10
N VAL A 46 10.96 -8.78 4.98
CA VAL A 46 11.77 -8.10 3.97
C VAL A 46 12.33 -6.80 4.54
N ALA A 47 13.63 -6.58 4.41
CA ALA A 47 14.28 -5.34 4.81
C ALA A 47 13.71 -4.14 4.05
N PHE A 48 13.57 -2.98 4.69
CA PHE A 48 12.95 -1.79 4.10
C PHE A 48 13.53 -1.43 2.72
N ALA A 49 14.85 -1.42 2.58
CA ALA A 49 15.54 -1.10 1.33
C ALA A 49 15.21 -2.08 0.18
N ALA A 50 14.83 -3.32 0.49
CA ALA A 50 14.46 -4.36 -0.48
C ALA A 50 12.94 -4.43 -0.75
N LYS A 51 12.13 -3.63 -0.04
CA LYS A 51 10.70 -3.51 -0.30
C LYS A 51 10.44 -2.67 -1.55
N THR A 52 9.32 -2.92 -2.21
CA THR A 52 8.85 -2.15 -3.37
C THR A 52 8.36 -0.77 -2.91
N PRO A 53 8.90 0.33 -3.46
CA PRO A 53 8.41 1.66 -3.13
C PRO A 53 7.00 1.87 -3.66
N LEU A 54 6.16 2.51 -2.85
CA LEU A 54 4.89 3.02 -3.33
C LEU A 54 5.10 4.30 -4.12
N THR A 55 4.13 4.59 -4.98
CA THR A 55 4.10 5.83 -5.74
C THR A 55 2.74 6.50 -5.59
N THR A 56 2.64 7.72 -6.10
CA THR A 56 1.36 8.44 -6.19
C THR A 56 0.44 7.88 -7.28
N ALA A 57 0.94 6.96 -8.10
CA ALA A 57 0.18 6.27 -9.14
C ALA A 57 -0.18 4.85 -8.70
N LEU A 58 -1.27 4.33 -9.26
CA LEU A 58 -1.66 2.94 -9.05
C LEU A 58 -0.50 2.00 -9.41
N SER A 59 -0.05 1.26 -8.42
CA SER A 59 1.03 0.29 -8.55
C SER A 59 0.45 -1.11 -8.30
N PRO A 60 0.52 -2.04 -9.28
CA PRO A 60 0.03 -3.39 -9.09
C PRO A 60 0.87 -4.08 -8.01
N LEU A 61 0.20 -4.64 -7.00
CA LEU A 61 0.87 -5.40 -5.95
C LEU A 61 1.26 -6.79 -6.43
N ASN A 62 0.69 -7.26 -7.55
CA ASN A 62 0.71 -8.66 -8.00
C ASN A 62 0.19 -9.60 -6.91
N LEU A 63 -0.80 -9.12 -6.16
CA LEU A 63 -1.52 -9.87 -5.14
C LEU A 63 -2.76 -10.44 -5.79
N LEU A 64 -2.62 -11.65 -6.35
CA LEU A 64 -3.73 -12.35 -6.98
C LEU A 64 -4.61 -13.00 -5.91
N ILE A 65 -5.92 -12.78 -6.03
CA ILE A 65 -6.95 -13.44 -5.21
C ILE A 65 -7.86 -14.19 -6.16
N ASP A 66 -7.76 -15.52 -6.14
CA ASP A 66 -8.57 -16.41 -6.97
C ASP A 66 -10.06 -16.29 -6.62
N GLU A 67 -10.90 -16.66 -7.58
CA GLU A 67 -12.34 -16.80 -7.36
C GLU A 67 -12.64 -17.86 -6.29
N GLN A 68 -13.74 -17.66 -5.55
CA GLN A 68 -14.17 -18.64 -4.57
C GLN A 68 -14.99 -19.76 -5.26
N THR A 69 -14.34 -20.89 -5.55
CA THR A 69 -14.99 -22.05 -6.20
C THR A 69 -15.66 -23.01 -5.22
N THR A 70 -15.26 -22.99 -3.95
CA THR A 70 -15.82 -23.86 -2.90
C THR A 70 -16.22 -23.06 -1.66
N PRO A 71 -17.39 -23.33 -1.05
CA PRO A 71 -17.76 -22.74 0.23
C PRO A 71 -16.73 -23.10 1.31
N GLY A 72 -16.12 -22.09 1.92
CA GLY A 72 -15.02 -22.26 2.87
C GLY A 72 -14.35 -20.92 3.21
N PRO A 73 -13.27 -20.92 3.99
CA PRO A 73 -12.46 -19.72 4.20
C PRO A 73 -12.01 -19.16 2.84
N ALA A 74 -12.24 -17.86 2.62
CA ALA A 74 -11.74 -17.21 1.42
C ALA A 74 -10.20 -17.30 1.38
N PRO A 75 -9.59 -17.51 0.20
CA PRO A 75 -8.14 -17.48 0.08
C PRO A 75 -7.60 -16.16 0.61
N ASP A 76 -6.64 -16.23 1.55
CA ASP A 76 -5.98 -15.06 2.12
C ASP A 76 -4.58 -14.89 1.52
N ASN A 77 -4.27 -13.66 1.14
CA ASN A 77 -2.91 -13.27 0.76
C ASN A 77 -2.57 -11.97 1.48
N LYS A 78 -1.31 -11.81 1.87
CA LYS A 78 -0.87 -10.77 2.80
C LYS A 78 0.11 -9.83 2.12
N THR A 79 -0.12 -8.54 2.34
CA THR A 79 0.81 -7.47 1.96
C THR A 79 1.30 -6.79 3.23
N TYR A 80 2.61 -6.58 3.33
CA TYR A 80 3.29 -6.00 4.47
C TYR A 80 3.73 -4.58 4.15
N TRP A 81 2.97 -3.62 4.65
CA TRP A 81 3.24 -2.20 4.55
C TRP A 81 4.22 -1.70 5.60
N GLN A 82 5.08 -0.77 5.21
CA GLN A 82 5.99 -0.08 6.11
C GLN A 82 6.23 1.36 5.65
N LEU A 83 6.14 2.29 6.61
CA LEU A 83 6.56 3.67 6.48
C LEU A 83 7.88 3.85 7.25
N GLU A 84 8.88 4.44 6.61
CA GLU A 84 10.07 4.93 7.31
C GLU A 84 9.90 6.44 7.53
N ALA A 85 10.08 6.91 8.78
CA ALA A 85 10.09 8.33 9.07
C ALA A 85 11.53 8.86 8.92
N PRO A 86 11.85 9.61 7.85
CA PRO A 86 13.21 10.07 7.61
C PRO A 86 13.63 11.09 8.66
N VAL A 87 14.61 10.72 9.49
CA VAL A 87 15.14 11.59 10.57
C VAL A 87 15.73 12.90 10.05
N VAL A 88 16.21 12.91 8.80
CA VAL A 88 16.76 14.11 8.14
C VAL A 88 15.69 15.14 7.79
N GLU A 89 14.45 14.69 7.51
CA GLU A 89 13.33 15.58 7.22
C GLU A 89 12.66 16.09 8.51
N GLN A 90 12.95 15.45 9.65
CA GLN A 90 12.40 15.78 10.96
C GLN A 90 10.87 15.98 10.94
N PRO A 91 10.07 15.00 10.47
CA PRO A 91 8.62 15.08 10.54
C PRO A 91 8.14 15.12 11.99
N GLN A 92 7.25 16.06 12.33
CA GLN A 92 6.78 16.27 13.71
C GLN A 92 5.28 16.60 13.78
N GLY A 93 4.71 16.30 14.95
CA GLY A 93 3.31 16.55 15.28
C GLY A 93 2.38 15.45 14.74
N ASN A 94 1.15 15.84 14.41
CA ASN A 94 0.17 14.90 13.88
C ASN A 94 0.42 14.72 12.38
N CYS A 95 0.58 13.46 11.97
CA CYS A 95 0.78 13.06 10.58
C CYS A 95 -0.42 12.23 10.11
N THR A 96 -0.95 12.56 8.94
CA THR A 96 -2.06 11.85 8.30
C THR A 96 -1.69 11.51 6.87
N GLY A 97 -2.03 10.29 6.45
CA GLY A 97 -1.86 9.81 5.09
C GLY A 97 -2.95 8.81 4.75
N ILE A 98 -3.15 8.59 3.46
CA ILE A 98 -4.20 7.74 2.92
C ILE A 98 -3.56 6.72 1.98
N LEU A 99 -3.77 5.46 2.30
CA LEU A 99 -3.41 4.32 1.47
C LEU A 99 -4.68 3.75 0.84
N VAL A 100 -4.70 3.68 -0.49
CA VAL A 100 -5.83 3.19 -1.27
C VAL A 100 -5.47 1.84 -1.86
N PHE A 101 -6.32 0.85 -1.60
CA PHE A 101 -6.28 -0.45 -2.27
C PHE A 101 -7.41 -0.53 -3.28
N GLN A 102 -7.08 -0.86 -4.52
CA GLN A 102 -8.03 -1.05 -5.61
C GLN A 102 -7.98 -2.50 -6.07
N ALA A 103 -9.15 -3.14 -6.12
CA ALA A 103 -9.31 -4.45 -6.75
C ALA A 103 -9.63 -4.25 -8.23
N GLU A 104 -8.91 -4.96 -9.09
CA GLU A 104 -9.02 -4.88 -10.53
C GLU A 104 -9.33 -6.29 -11.05
N ALA A 105 -10.41 -6.44 -11.82
CA ALA A 105 -10.71 -7.69 -12.49
C ALA A 105 -9.62 -7.98 -13.53
N GLU A 106 -9.20 -9.24 -13.61
CA GLU A 106 -8.19 -9.71 -14.56
C GLU A 106 -8.83 -10.30 -15.83
#